data_AF-A0A3L7Q7J5-F1
#
_entry.id   AF-A0A3L7Q7J5-F1
#
_cell.length_a   1.000
_cell.length_b   1.000
_cell.length_c   1.000
_cell.angle_alpha   90.00
_cell.angle_beta   90.00
_cell.angle_gamma   90.00
#
_symmetry.space_group_name_H-M   'P 1'
#
loop_
_entity.id
_entity.type
_entity.pdbx_description
1 polymer ?
#
loop_
_entity_poly.entity_id
_entity_poly.type
_entity_poly.pdbx_seq_one_letter_code
_entity_poly.pdbx_strand_id
1 'polypeptide(L)'
;MTASFEFFPPRTDAAWNEFVASLPEFEALQPSFVSVTYGAGGSTRDRTDALVTRLATDTTLAPVPHLTCVGHSTAEINQILQAYA
;
A
#
# COMPACT_ATOMS: atom_id res chain seq x y z
N MET A 1 -5.01 -20.51 -10.04
CA MET A 1 -5.91 -19.35 -10.25
C MET A 1 -5.09 -18.11 -9.94
N THR A 2 -5.09 -17.11 -10.80
CA THR A 2 -4.39 -15.84 -10.56
C THR A 2 -5.42 -14.84 -10.06
N ALA A 3 -5.21 -14.30 -8.85
CA ALA A 3 -6.07 -13.31 -8.22
C ALA A 3 -5.25 -12.28 -7.45
N SER A 4 -5.78 -11.08 -7.31
CA SER A 4 -5.18 -9.97 -6.57
C SER A 4 -6.26 -9.19 -5.83
N PHE A 5 -5.87 -8.49 -4.76
CA PHE A 5 -6.74 -7.57 -4.02
C PHE A 5 -6.18 -6.15 -4.11
N GLU A 6 -7.06 -5.16 -4.11
CA GLU A 6 -6.69 -3.75 -4.04
C GLU A 6 -7.15 -3.16 -2.71
N PHE A 7 -6.21 -2.54 -2.00
CA PHE A 7 -6.46 -1.91 -0.71
C PHE A 7 -6.40 -0.39 -0.80
N PHE A 8 -7.22 0.25 0.04
CA PHE A 8 -7.25 1.69 0.22
C PHE A 8 -6.68 2.00 1.61
N PRO A 9 -5.65 2.87 1.72
CA PRO A 9 -5.08 3.21 3.02
C PRO A 9 -6.16 3.71 4.01
N PRO A 10 -6.33 3.05 5.16
CA PRO A 10 -7.31 3.46 6.15
C PRO A 10 -7.05 4.90 6.63
N ARG A 11 -8.08 5.75 6.65
CA ARG A 11 -7.95 7.18 6.96
C ARG A 11 -7.81 7.49 8.44
N THR A 12 -8.15 6.55 9.31
CA THR A 12 -8.11 6.71 10.77
C THR A 12 -7.33 5.56 11.39
N ASP A 13 -6.80 5.78 12.59
CA ASP A 13 -5.98 4.78 13.28
C ASP A 13 -6.82 3.60 13.79
N ALA A 14 -8.10 3.85 14.11
CA ALA A 14 -9.04 2.78 14.43
C ALA A 14 -9.26 1.83 13.24
N ALA A 15 -9.54 2.39 12.05
CA ALA A 15 -9.71 1.59 10.83
C ALA A 15 -8.38 0.92 10.40
N TRP A 16 -7.24 1.55 10.69
CA TRP A 16 -5.93 0.96 10.47
C TRP A 16 -5.74 -0.31 11.30
N ASN A 17 -6.03 -0.26 12.60
CA ASN A 17 -5.86 -1.41 13.48
C ASN A 17 -6.82 -2.55 13.10
N GLU A 18 -8.06 -2.23 12.73
CA GLU A 18 -9.03 -3.21 12.25
C GLU A 18 -8.56 -3.86 10.94
N PHE A 19 -8.07 -3.07 9.99
CA PHE A 19 -7.52 -3.57 8.74
C PHE A 19 -6.29 -4.48 8.96
N VAL A 20 -5.35 -4.06 9.82
CA VAL A 20 -4.16 -4.87 10.13
C VAL A 20 -4.56 -6.19 10.79
N ALA A 21 -5.60 -6.19 11.63
CA ALA A 21 -6.10 -7.41 12.26
C ALA A 21 -6.73 -8.39 11.26
N SER A 22 -7.23 -7.94 10.11
CA SER A 22 -7.82 -8.80 9.08
C SER A 22 -6.83 -9.30 8.02
N LEU A 23 -5.58 -8.80 8.00
CA LEU A 23 -4.55 -9.24 7.05
C LEU A 23 -4.33 -10.76 6.98
N PRO A 24 -4.36 -11.53 8.10
CA PRO A 24 -4.21 -12.99 8.04
C PRO A 24 -5.28 -13.68 7.19
N GLU A 25 -6.49 -13.11 7.09
CA GLU A 25 -7.56 -13.65 6.25
C GLU A 25 -7.23 -13.50 4.76
N PHE A 26 -6.57 -12.40 4.37
CA PHE A 26 -6.12 -12.19 3.00
C PHE A 26 -4.90 -13.04 2.65
N GLU A 27 -3.98 -13.25 3.60
CA GLU A 27 -2.82 -14.16 3.42
C GLU A 27 -3.27 -15.60 3.15
N ALA A 28 -4.30 -16.08 3.85
CA ALA A 28 -4.85 -17.42 3.66
C ALA A 28 -5.40 -17.66 2.24
N LEU A 29 -5.77 -16.61 1.51
CA LEU A 29 -6.25 -16.69 0.14
C LEU A 29 -5.13 -16.79 -0.90
N GLN A 30 -3.86 -16.61 -0.48
CA GLN A 30 -2.67 -16.70 -1.32
C GLN A 30 -2.79 -15.94 -2.66
N PRO A 31 -3.14 -14.63 -2.63
CA PRO A 31 -3.18 -13.83 -3.85
C PRO A 31 -1.79 -13.75 -4.48
N SER A 32 -1.75 -13.56 -5.80
CA SER A 32 -0.48 -13.40 -6.52
C SER A 32 0.24 -12.11 -6.13
N PHE A 33 -0.52 -11.06 -5.80
CA PHE A 33 -0.03 -9.79 -5.24
C PHE A 33 -1.22 -9.01 -4.67
N VAL A 34 -0.92 -7.92 -3.95
CA VAL A 34 -1.92 -6.93 -3.53
C VAL A 34 -1.50 -5.54 -4.03
N SER A 35 -2.44 -4.71 -4.45
CA SER A 35 -2.16 -3.31 -4.79
C SER A 35 -2.60 -2.37 -3.67
N VAL A 36 -1.91 -1.24 -3.52
CA VAL A 36 -2.29 -0.19 -2.57
C VAL A 36 -2.50 1.11 -3.32
N THR A 37 -3.69 1.70 -3.19
CA THR A 37 -4.03 2.94 -3.90
C THR A 37 -3.24 4.16 -3.41
N TYR A 38 -3.12 5.16 -4.30
CA TYR A 38 -2.39 6.40 -4.07
C TYR A 38 -3.31 7.60 -4.27
N GLY A 39 -3.43 8.45 -3.25
CA GLY A 39 -4.29 9.62 -3.31
C GLY A 39 -3.70 10.71 -4.21
N ALA A 40 -4.31 10.95 -5.36
CA ALA A 40 -3.84 11.94 -6.35
C ALA A 40 -3.72 13.39 -5.82
N GLY A 41 -4.42 13.72 -4.73
CA GLY A 41 -4.36 15.03 -4.05
C GLY A 41 -3.29 15.15 -2.97
N GLY A 42 -2.45 14.13 -2.79
CA GLY A 42 -1.34 14.14 -1.84
C GLY A 42 -1.71 13.95 -0.36
N SER A 43 -3.00 13.97 -0.01
CA SER A 43 -3.47 13.90 1.39
C SER A 43 -3.29 12.54 2.06
N THR A 44 -3.02 11.47 1.31
CA THR A 44 -2.88 10.11 1.85
C THR A 44 -1.53 9.47 1.50
N ARG A 45 -0.54 10.23 1.03
CA ARG A 45 0.77 9.70 0.61
C ARG A 45 1.45 8.91 1.73
N ASP A 46 1.56 9.53 2.90
CA ASP A 46 2.18 8.93 4.08
C ASP A 46 1.47 7.65 4.52
N ARG A 47 0.14 7.60 4.36
CA ARG A 47 -0.66 6.41 4.69
C ARG A 47 -0.51 5.31 3.64
N THR A 48 -0.34 5.64 2.36
CA THR A 48 0.01 4.66 1.32
C THR A 48 1.38 4.04 1.62
N ASP A 49 2.40 4.87 1.88
CA ASP A 49 3.76 4.43 2.19
C ASP A 49 3.82 3.55 3.45
N ALA A 50 3.16 3.99 4.54
CA ALA A 50 3.06 3.21 5.76
C ALA A 50 2.40 1.85 5.53
N LEU A 51 1.39 1.77 4.65
CA LEU A 51 0.66 0.53 4.43
C LEU A 51 1.48 -0.43 3.56
N VAL A 52 2.11 0.08 2.52
CA VAL A 52 3.02 -0.69 1.66
C VAL A 52 4.17 -1.25 2.49
N THR A 53 4.79 -0.42 3.33
CA THR A 53 5.86 -0.86 4.24
C THR A 53 5.37 -1.94 5.19
N ARG A 54 4.25 -1.73 5.90
CA ARG A 54 3.67 -2.73 6.82
C ARG A 54 3.41 -4.06 6.12
N LEU A 55 2.80 -4.05 4.93
CA LEU A 55 2.52 -5.26 4.17
C LEU A 55 3.82 -6.00 3.82
N ALA A 56 4.84 -5.27 3.36
CA ALA A 56 6.13 -5.85 2.98
C ALA A 56 6.93 -6.39 4.19
N THR A 57 6.77 -5.79 5.37
CA THR A 57 7.55 -6.18 6.56
C THR A 57 6.86 -7.22 7.44
N ASP A 58 5.53 -7.19 7.53
CA ASP A 58 4.78 -7.95 8.54
C ASP A 58 3.89 -9.05 7.96
N THR A 59 3.83 -9.19 6.64
CA THR A 59 3.02 -10.23 5.98
C THR A 59 3.80 -10.95 4.89
N THR A 60 3.22 -12.02 4.38
CA THR A 60 3.69 -12.76 3.20
C THR A 60 3.14 -12.20 1.88
N LEU A 61 2.27 -11.18 1.93
CA LEU A 61 1.70 -10.55 0.75
C LEU A 61 2.78 -9.78 -0.02
N ALA A 62 2.67 -9.77 -1.35
CA ALA A 62 3.54 -8.98 -2.22
C ALA A 62 2.84 -7.64 -2.58
N PRO A 63 3.13 -6.53 -1.87
CA PRO A 63 2.48 -5.26 -2.15
C PRO A 63 3.03 -4.58 -3.40
N VAL A 64 2.13 -3.95 -4.15
CA VAL A 64 2.42 -3.12 -5.32
C VAL A 64 1.80 -1.74 -5.09
N PRO A 65 2.59 -0.71 -4.74
CA PRO A 65 2.06 0.65 -4.57
C PRO A 65 1.62 1.23 -5.91
N HIS A 66 0.45 1.85 -5.94
CA HIS A 66 0.14 2.84 -6.96
C HIS A 66 1.01 4.07 -6.75
N LEU A 67 1.30 4.80 -7.83
CA LEU A 67 2.01 6.07 -7.77
C LEU A 67 1.48 7.00 -8.85
N THR A 68 0.97 8.17 -8.44
CA THR A 68 0.53 9.21 -9.38
C THR A 68 1.60 10.29 -9.50
N CYS A 69 1.84 10.79 -10.71
CA CYS A 69 2.83 11.86 -10.93
C CYS A 69 2.30 13.27 -10.59
N VAL A 70 0.98 13.44 -10.46
CA VAL A 70 0.35 14.74 -10.20
C VAL A 70 0.79 15.27 -8.83
N GLY A 71 1.22 16.53 -8.78
CA GLY A 71 1.67 17.16 -7.55
C GLY A 71 3.02 16.67 -7.04
N HIS A 72 3.84 16.08 -7.92
CA HIS A 72 5.24 15.73 -7.67
C HIS A 72 6.17 16.34 -8.71
N SER A 73 7.36 16.73 -8.26
CA SER A 73 8.54 16.89 -9.09
C SER A 73 9.15 15.53 -9.45
N THR A 74 9.96 15.50 -10.51
CA THR A 74 10.72 14.30 -10.88
C THR A 74 11.65 13.82 -9.76
N ALA A 75 12.22 14.74 -8.99
CA ALA A 75 13.09 14.41 -7.86
C ALA A 75 12.32 13.66 -6.76
N GLU A 76 11.12 14.12 -6.41
CA GLU A 76 10.26 13.45 -5.43
C GLU A 76 9.83 12.05 -5.89
N ILE A 77 9.47 11.90 -7.18
CA ILE A 77 9.15 10.57 -7.74
C ILE A 77 10.34 9.62 -7.60
N ASN A 78 11.54 10.07 -7.95
CA ASN A 78 12.75 9.25 -7.83
C ASN A 78 13.04 8.85 -6.38
N GLN A 79 12.83 9.75 -5.42
CA GLN A 79 12.98 9.43 -3.99
C GLN A 79 11.98 8.36 -3.54
N ILE A 80 10.72 8.46 -3.96
CA ILE A 80 9.69 7.45 -3.64
C ILE A 80 10.07 6.09 -4.24
N LEU A 81 10.50 6.06 -5.51
CA LEU A 81 10.92 4.81 -6.16
C LEU A 81 12.14 4.17 -5.47
N GLN A 82 13.09 4.98 -5.00
CA GLN A 82 14.25 4.49 -4.25
C GLN A 82 13.87 3.94 -2.86
N ALA A 83 12.83 4.47 -2.23
CA ALA A 83 12.35 3.97 -0.94
C ALA A 83 11.70 2.58 -1.04
N TYR A 84 11.21 2.20 -2.22
CA TYR A 84 10.57 0.90 -2.47
C TYR A 84 11.50 -0.14 -3.14
N ALA A 85 12.74 0.22 -3.48
CA ALA A 85 13.71 -0.64 -4.14
C ALA A 85 14.55 -1.44 -3.13
#